data_AF-A0A0K6FYH1-F1
#
_entry.id   AF-A0A0K6FYH1-F1
#
_cell.length_a   1.000
_cell.length_b   1.000
_cell.length_c   1.000
_cell.angle_alpha   90.00
_cell.angle_beta   90.00
_cell.angle_gamma   90.00
#
_symmetry.space_group_name_H-M   'P 1'
#
loop_
_entity.id
_entity.type
_entity.pdbx_description
1 polymer ?
#
loop_
_entity_poly.entity_id
_entity_poly.type
_entity_poly.pdbx_seq_one_letter_code
_entity_poly.pdbx_strand_id
1 'polypeptide(L)'
;MQTADREYLVGSGKGKYGLADINAFPWVRSWRWAGVDSLEASPNVEAWLKRIAERPQVKNGLDVPEPQGLPLIKEEEEKLAEEARKIFQPQK
;
A
#
# COMPACT_ATOMS: atom_id res chain seq x y z
N MET A 1 15.16 0.96 -2.70
CA MET A 1 14.99 -0.17 -1.76
C MET A 1 14.81 -1.44 -2.59
N GLN A 2 15.88 -2.21 -2.78
CA GLN A 2 15.89 -3.33 -3.72
C GLN A 2 15.88 -4.64 -2.92
N THR A 3 14.74 -5.36 -2.93
CA THR A 3 14.61 -6.72 -2.40
C THR A 3 15.19 -7.69 -3.42
N ALA A 4 16.52 -7.68 -3.59
CA ALA A 4 17.19 -8.65 -4.44
C ALA A 4 17.05 -10.05 -3.81
N ASP A 5 16.12 -10.85 -4.34
CA ASP A 5 15.79 -12.22 -3.94
C ASP A 5 15.35 -12.42 -2.46
N ARG A 6 14.71 -11.39 -1.88
CA ARG A 6 14.23 -11.40 -0.48
C ARG A 6 12.72 -11.31 -0.40
N GLU A 7 12.15 -12.08 0.53
CA GLU A 7 10.72 -12.07 0.83
C GLU A 7 10.33 -10.97 1.82
N TYR A 8 11.24 -10.59 2.73
CA TYR A 8 11.03 -9.56 3.75
C TYR A 8 12.25 -8.65 3.90
N LEU A 9 12.03 -7.45 4.42
CA LEU A 9 13.02 -6.38 4.38
C LEU A 9 14.27 -6.68 5.21
N VAL A 10 14.10 -7.32 6.36
CA VAL A 10 15.16 -7.55 7.35
C VAL A 10 15.37 -9.04 7.63
N GLY A 11 16.54 -9.40 8.16
CA GLY A 11 16.89 -10.79 8.52
C GLY A 11 17.77 -11.50 7.49
N SER A 12 18.30 -12.67 7.85
CA SER A 12 19.18 -13.46 6.98
C SER A 12 18.39 -14.23 5.90
N GLY A 13 19.06 -14.64 4.82
CA GLY A 13 18.44 -15.41 3.73
C GLY A 13 17.30 -14.65 3.05
N LYS A 14 16.12 -15.28 2.93
CA LYS A 14 14.90 -14.66 2.39
C LYS A 14 14.32 -13.55 3.27
N GLY A 15 14.86 -13.34 4.47
CA GLY A 15 14.36 -12.35 5.42
C GLY A 15 13.25 -12.90 6.32
N LYS A 16 12.85 -12.10 7.31
CA LYS A 16 11.81 -12.42 8.29
C LYS A 16 10.88 -11.22 8.44
N TYR A 17 9.56 -11.48 8.35
CA TYR A 17 8.54 -10.47 8.60
C TYR A 17 8.76 -9.81 9.97
N GLY A 18 8.82 -8.48 10.00
CA GLY A 18 9.04 -7.75 11.23
C GLY A 18 8.64 -6.28 11.15
N LEU A 19 9.14 -5.50 12.10
CA LEU A 19 8.78 -4.08 12.26
C LEU A 19 9.10 -3.24 11.02
N ALA A 20 10.18 -3.57 10.31
CA ALA A 20 10.51 -2.90 9.06
C ALA A 20 9.42 -3.08 7.99
N ASP A 21 8.91 -4.31 7.82
CA ASP A 21 7.83 -4.60 6.88
C ASP A 21 6.53 -3.89 7.28
N ILE A 22 6.18 -3.94 8.57
CA ILE A 22 4.98 -3.29 9.12
C ILE A 22 5.03 -1.77 8.90
N ASN A 23 6.19 -1.14 9.13
CA ASN A 23 6.35 0.30 8.99
C ASN A 23 6.35 0.74 7.52
N ALA A 24 7.02 0.00 6.63
CA ALA A 24 7.12 0.35 5.22
C ALA A 24 5.84 0.06 4.43
N PHE A 25 5.10 -1.00 4.79
CA PHE A 25 3.90 -1.45 4.09
C PHE A 25 2.88 -0.35 3.77
N PRO A 26 2.40 0.49 4.72
CA PRO A 26 1.38 1.49 4.42
C PRO A 26 1.85 2.54 3.42
N TRP A 27 3.12 2.95 3.46
CA TRP A 27 3.67 3.92 2.52
C TRP A 27 3.78 3.36 1.11
N VAL A 28 4.30 2.13 0.99
CA VAL A 28 4.46 1.49 -0.31
C VAL A 28 3.09 1.10 -0.89
N ARG A 29 2.11 0.72 -0.06
CA ARG A 29 0.73 0.42 -0.49
C ARG A 29 0.06 1.60 -1.18
N SER A 30 0.37 2.82 -0.74
CA SER A 30 -0.14 4.07 -1.33
C SER A 30 0.70 4.57 -2.51
N TRP A 31 1.41 3.67 -3.23
CA TRP A 31 2.26 4.01 -4.37
C TRP A 31 1.57 4.86 -5.44
N ARG A 32 0.26 4.66 -5.68
CA ARG A 32 -0.52 5.48 -6.62
C ARG A 32 -0.52 6.96 -6.27
N TRP A 33 -0.54 7.31 -4.98
CA TRP A 33 -0.50 8.70 -4.53
C TRP A 33 0.87 9.35 -4.76
N ALA A 34 1.92 8.56 -4.93
CA ALA A 34 3.24 9.03 -5.29
C ALA A 34 3.42 9.23 -6.82
N GLY A 35 2.36 9.08 -7.62
CA GLY A 35 2.42 9.21 -9.07
C GLY A 35 3.08 8.02 -9.77
N VAL A 36 3.15 6.87 -9.11
CA VAL A 36 3.58 5.62 -9.73
C VAL A 36 2.36 4.99 -10.41
N ASP A 37 2.45 4.70 -11.71
CA ASP A 37 1.34 4.13 -12.48
C ASP A 37 1.26 2.60 -12.39
N SER A 38 2.41 1.94 -12.20
CA SER A 38 2.52 0.47 -12.15
C SER A 38 3.74 0.02 -11.33
N LEU A 39 3.62 -1.16 -10.71
CA LEU A 39 4.71 -1.85 -10.02
C LEU A 39 5.43 -2.89 -10.90
N GLU A 40 5.07 -3.02 -12.18
CA GLU A 40 5.68 -4.00 -13.11
C GLU A 40 7.20 -3.85 -13.25
N ALA A 41 7.71 -2.61 -13.18
CA ALA A 41 9.13 -2.33 -13.18
C ALA A 41 9.85 -2.80 -11.88
N SER A 42 9.11 -3.24 -10.87
CA SER A 42 9.59 -3.67 -9.57
C SER A 42 8.86 -4.94 -9.09
N PRO A 43 9.03 -6.09 -9.77
CA PRO A 43 8.27 -7.32 -9.48
C PRO A 43 8.49 -7.84 -8.05
N ASN A 44 9.69 -7.63 -7.48
CA ASN A 44 9.98 -8.02 -6.10
C ASN A 44 9.23 -7.15 -5.08
N VAL A 45 8.99 -5.88 -5.40
CA VAL A 45 8.19 -4.97 -4.56
C VAL A 45 6.72 -5.35 -4.65
N GLU A 46 6.23 -5.64 -5.85
CA GLU A 46 4.86 -6.12 -6.05
C GLU A 46 4.59 -7.43 -5.29
N ALA A 47 5.50 -8.40 -5.39
CA ALA A 47 5.40 -9.67 -4.67
C ALA A 47 5.46 -9.49 -3.15
N TRP A 48 6.34 -8.61 -2.66
CA TRP A 48 6.41 -8.25 -1.24
C TRP A 48 5.12 -7.59 -0.75
N LEU A 49 4.56 -6.65 -1.53
CA LEU A 49 3.32 -5.96 -1.21
C LEU A 49 2.15 -6.95 -1.11
N LYS A 50 1.99 -7.82 -2.13
CA LYS A 50 0.95 -8.86 -2.18
C LYS A 50 1.06 -9.80 -0.98
N ARG A 51 2.26 -10.31 -0.70
CA ARG A 51 2.53 -11.19 0.44
C ARG A 51 2.10 -10.58 1.78
N ILE A 52 2.37 -9.30 2.01
CA ILE A 52 1.96 -8.63 3.26
C ILE A 52 0.46 -8.37 3.28
N ALA A 53 -0.11 -7.89 2.18
CA ALA A 53 -1.55 -7.60 2.07
C ALA A 53 -2.43 -8.85 2.25
N GLU A 54 -1.93 -10.03 1.90
CA GLU A 54 -2.66 -11.29 2.06
C GLU A 54 -2.75 -11.78 3.51
N ARG A 55 -1.90 -11.27 4.41
CA ARG A 55 -1.85 -11.70 5.82
C ARG A 55 -3.15 -11.35 6.54
N PRO A 56 -3.74 -12.27 7.33
CA PRO A 56 -5.01 -12.03 8.00
C PRO A 56 -4.94 -10.86 9.00
N GLN A 57 -3.81 -10.69 9.69
CA GLN A 57 -3.63 -9.58 10.63
C GLN A 57 -3.56 -8.23 9.92
N VAL A 58 -3.01 -8.19 8.71
CA VAL A 58 -2.94 -6.97 7.90
C VAL A 58 -4.33 -6.63 7.39
N LYS A 59 -5.07 -7.59 6.83
CA LYS A 59 -6.46 -7.39 6.40
C LYS A 59 -7.33 -6.82 7.53
N ASN A 60 -7.30 -7.47 8.70
CA ASN A 60 -8.05 -6.99 9.87
C ASN A 60 -7.63 -5.58 10.30
N GLY A 61 -6.33 -5.25 10.22
CA GLY A 61 -5.84 -3.91 10.55
C GLY A 61 -6.22 -2.84 9.52
N LEU A 62 -6.42 -3.23 8.27
CA LEU A 62 -6.87 -2.34 7.20
C LEU A 62 -8.36 -2.01 7.28
N ASP A 63 -9.14 -2.85 7.96
CA ASP A 63 -10.60 -2.73 8.11
C ASP A 63 -11.02 -1.91 9.35
N VAL A 64 -10.09 -1.23 10.01
CA VAL A 64 -10.33 -0.44 11.23
C VAL A 64 -9.73 0.96 11.04
N PRO A 65 -10.43 2.05 11.43
CA PRO A 65 -11.69 2.10 12.17
C PRO A 65 -12.93 1.76 11.35
N GLU A 66 -12.90 1.97 10.03
CA GLU A 66 -13.94 1.52 9.12
C GLU A 66 -13.39 0.49 8.14
N PRO A 67 -14.19 -0.54 7.77
CA PRO A 67 -13.79 -1.54 6.79
C PRO A 67 -13.31 -0.89 5.50
N GLN A 68 -12.36 -1.53 4.83
CA GLN A 68 -11.97 -1.15 3.48
C GLN A 68 -13.24 -1.10 2.61
N GLY A 69 -13.60 0.09 2.13
CA GLY A 69 -14.68 0.23 1.16
C GLY A 69 -14.44 -0.67 -0.05
N LEU A 70 -15.52 -1.16 -0.68
CA LEU A 70 -15.41 -1.87 -1.96
C LEU A 70 -14.51 -1.06 -2.91
N PRO A 71 -13.69 -1.72 -3.75
CA PRO A 71 -12.90 -1.01 -4.74
C PRO A 71 -13.83 -0.11 -5.54
N LEU A 72 -13.67 1.19 -5.37
CA LEU A 72 -14.47 2.20 -6.05
C LEU A 72 -14.30 1.95 -7.54
N ILE A 73 -15.39 1.93 -8.29
CA ILE A 73 -15.27 1.93 -9.75
C ILE A 73 -14.56 3.23 -10.17
N LYS A 74 -13.93 3.24 -11.34
CA LYS A 74 -13.09 4.35 -11.79
C LYS A 74 -13.76 5.74 -11.65
N GLU A 75 -15.07 5.81 -11.90
CA GLU A 75 -15.88 7.01 -11.70
C GLU A 75 -16.04 7.42 -10.22
N GLU A 76 -16.12 6.47 -9.31
CA GLU A 76 -16.19 6.72 -7.87
C GLU A 76 -14.82 7.12 -7.29
N GLU A 77 -13.72 6.54 -7.79
CA GLU A 77 -12.35 6.99 -7.45
C GLU A 77 -12.14 8.45 -7.87
N GLU A 78 -12.57 8.82 -9.08
CA GLU A 78 -12.50 10.20 -9.57
C GLU A 78 -13.34 11.16 -8.72
N LYS A 79 -14.57 10.78 -8.34
CA LYS A 79 -15.43 11.58 -7.45
C LYS A 79 -14.81 11.77 -6.07
N LEU A 80 -14.27 10.72 -5.46
CA LEU A 80 -13.62 10.82 -4.15
C LEU A 80 -12.36 11.70 -4.24
N ALA A 81 -11.59 11.60 -5.32
CA ALA A 81 -10.44 12.45 -5.56
C ALA A 81 -10.85 13.93 -5.72
N GLU A 82 -11.97 14.22 -6.39
CA GLU A 82 -12.54 15.57 -6.47
C GLU A 82 -13.02 16.09 -5.12
N GLU A 83 -13.69 15.26 -4.31
CA GLU A 83 -14.14 15.62 -2.96
C GLU A 83 -12.96 15.88 -2.02
N ALA A 84 -11.94 15.01 -2.03
CA ALA A 84 -10.71 15.20 -1.28
C ALA A 84 -9.99 16.50 -1.70
N ARG A 85 -9.96 16.81 -3.00
CA ARG A 85 -9.42 18.08 -3.51
C ARG A 85 -10.17 19.28 -2.94
N LYS A 86 -11.50 19.23 -2.79
CA LYS A 86 -12.32 20.30 -2.20
C LYS A 86 -12.02 20.49 -0.71
N ILE A 87 -11.83 19.39 0.04
CA ILE A 87 -11.53 19.42 1.48
C ILE A 87 -10.14 20.02 1.75
N PHE A 88 -9.15 19.71 0.91
CA PHE A 88 -7.78 20.18 1.06
C PHE A 88 -7.46 21.49 0.33
N GLN A 89 -8.45 22.18 -0.24
CA GLN A 89 -8.20 23.54 -0.72
C GLN A 89 -7.94 24.46 0.47
N PRO A 90 -6.87 25.28 0.43
CA PRO A 90 -6.61 26.24 1.49
C PRO A 90 -7.80 27.21 1.57
N GLN A 91 -8.49 27.20 2.70
CA GLN A 91 -9.50 28.22 3.02
C GLN A 91 -8.76 29.55 3.12
N LYS A 92 -9.11 30.51 2.25
CA LYS A 92 -8.56 31.87 2.29
C LYS A 92 -8.92 32.58 3.59
#